data_AF-A0A8S0UE78-F1
#
_entry.id   AF-A0A8S0UE78-F1
#
_cell.length_a   1.000
_cell.length_b   1.000
_cell.length_c   1.000
_cell.angle_alpha   90.00
_cell.angle_beta   90.00
_cell.angle_gamma   90.00
#
_symmetry.space_group_name_H-M   'P 1'
#
loop_
_entity.id
_entity.type
_entity.pdbx_description
1 polymer ?
#
loop_
_entity_poly.entity_id
_entity_poly.type
_entity_poly.pdbx_seq_one_letter_code
_entity_poly.pdbx_strand_id
1 'polypeptide(L)' 'MFNSEGTIQGLVYNETGVEIELKGGENFLAYSSVSTKKCYFSGSEVGFNWLEDSKLGLYLPWIEEASGISIVTFVFSM' A
#
# COMPACT_ATOMS: atom_id res chain seq x y z
N MET A 1 9.71 -7.89 -2.34
CA MET A 1 8.28 -7.55 -2.56
C MET A 1 7.75 -8.48 -3.63
N PHE A 2 6.73 -9.27 -3.29
CA PHE A 2 5.98 -10.06 -4.26
C PHE A 2 4.75 -9.21 -4.59
N ASN A 3 4.87 -8.31 -5.56
CA ASN A 3 3.72 -7.60 -6.12
C ASN A 3 3.24 -8.46 -7.30
N SER A 4 2.36 -9.42 -7.01
CA SER A 4 1.71 -10.17 -8.07
C SER A 4 0.76 -9.20 -8.76
N GLU A 5 1.07 -8.84 -10.01
CA GLU A 5 0.25 -8.03 -10.93
C GLU A 5 0.48 -6.50 -10.94
N GLY A 6 1.44 -5.96 -10.19
CA GLY A 6 1.74 -4.53 -10.18
C GLY A 6 3.21 -4.13 -10.14
N THR A 7 3.47 -2.84 -10.38
CA THR A 7 4.79 -2.20 -10.38
C THR A 7 4.81 -1.03 -9.42
N ILE A 8 5.83 -0.93 -8.56
CA ILE A 8 6.09 0.28 -7.77
C ILE A 8 6.73 1.32 -8.70
N GLN A 9 6.09 2.46 -8.85
CA GLN A 9 6.59 3.57 -9.67
C GLN A 9 7.28 4.64 -8.83
N GLY A 10 6.83 4.81 -7.60
CA GLY A 10 7.34 5.84 -6.70
C GLY A 10 7.21 5.42 -5.25
N LEU A 11 8.11 5.93 -4.42
CA LEU A 11 8.07 5.71 -2.99
C LEU A 11 8.64 6.93 -2.27
N VAL A 12 7.90 7.45 -1.30
CA VAL A 12 8.27 8.60 -0.48
C VAL A 12 8.15 8.22 0.99
N TYR A 13 9.25 8.32 1.72
CA TYR A 13 9.25 8.20 3.17
C TYR A 13 9.02 9.57 3.81
N ASN A 14 8.21 9.61 4.86
CA ASN A 14 8.08 10.78 5.72
C ASN A 14 8.29 10.36 7.19
N GLU A 15 8.18 11.30 8.12
CA GLU A 15 8.47 11.05 9.54
C GLU A 15 7.57 9.99 10.18
N THR A 16 6.35 9.81 9.65
CA THR A 16 5.32 8.96 10.25
C THR A 16 4.98 7.72 9.44
N GLY A 17 5.49 7.62 8.21
CA GLY A 17 5.00 6.63 7.27
C GLY A 17 5.72 6.59 5.93
N VAL A 18 5.10 5.86 5.00
CA VAL A 18 5.53 5.73 3.62
C VAL A 18 4.34 5.91 2.70
N GLU A 19 4.52 6.65 1.63
CA GLU A 19 3.61 6.73 0.50
C GLU A 19 4.21 6.00 -0.70
N ILE A 20 3.41 5.19 -1.37
CA ILE A 20 3.84 4.34 -2.46
C ILE A 20 2.91 4.57 -3.65
N GLU A 21 3.48 4.90 -4.79
CA GLU A 21 2.78 4.93 -6.06
C GLU A 21 2.93 3.56 -6.74
N LEU A 22 1.80 2.97 -7.10
CA LEU A 22 1.68 1.62 -7.65
C LEU A 22 0.93 1.68 -8.97
N LYS A 23 1.40 0.95 -9.99
CA LYS A 23 0.64 0.66 -11.20
C LYS A 23 0.23 -0.80 -11.20
N GLY A 24 -1.07 -1.09 -11.24
CA GLY A 24 -1.61 -2.44 -11.16
C GLY A 24 -2.89 -2.48 -10.34
N GLY A 25 -3.42 -3.68 -10.14
CA GLY A 25 -4.56 -3.94 -9.28
C GLY A 25 -4.36 -5.19 -8.44
N GLU A 26 -5.45 -5.64 -7.82
CA GLU A 26 -5.55 -6.83 -6.99
C GLU A 26 -4.74 -6.77 -5.68
N ASN A 27 -4.01 -7.84 -5.34
CA ASN A 27 -3.45 -8.03 -4.01
C ASN A 27 -2.06 -7.41 -3.90
N PHE A 28 -1.99 -6.29 -3.18
CA PHE A 28 -0.73 -5.73 -2.72
C PHE A 28 -0.25 -6.45 -1.47
N LEU A 29 0.99 -6.94 -1.50
CA LEU A 29 1.67 -7.58 -0.37
C LEU A 29 3.00 -6.88 -0.07
N ALA A 30 3.13 -6.38 1.16
CA ALA A 30 4.36 -5.82 1.69
C ALA A 30 4.83 -6.57 2.93
N TYR A 31 6.13 -6.50 3.21
CA TYR A 31 6.71 -7.02 4.44
C TYR A 31 7.16 -5.84 5.30
N SER A 32 6.84 -5.87 6.59
CA SER A 32 7.21 -4.83 7.54
C SER A 32 7.58 -5.44 8.89
N SER A 33 8.58 -4.90 9.58
CA SER A 33 8.93 -5.33 10.93
C SER A 33 7.86 -4.96 11.97
N VAL A 34 7.01 -3.99 11.64
CA VAL A 34 5.94 -3.48 12.52
C VAL A 34 4.63 -3.37 11.75
N SER A 35 3.51 -3.64 12.42
CA SER A 35 2.19 -3.38 11.83
C SER A 35 2.00 -1.89 11.60
N THR A 36 1.42 -1.54 10.45
CA THR A 36 0.93 -0.18 10.24
C THR A 36 -0.23 0.11 11.19
N LYS A 37 -0.40 1.38 11.57
CA LYS A 37 -1.54 1.86 12.38
C LYS A 37 -2.71 2.25 11.49
N LYS A 38 -2.42 2.81 10.31
CA LYS A 38 -3.42 3.26 9.35
C LYS A 38 -2.93 3.04 7.93
N CYS A 39 -3.88 2.75 7.04
CA CYS A 39 -3.67 2.65 5.61
C CYS A 39 -4.59 3.65 4.91
N TYR A 40 -4.06 4.37 3.92
CA TYR A 40 -4.82 5.24 3.05
C TYR A 40 -4.69 4.79 1.61
N PHE A 41 -5.80 4.76 0.90
CA PHE A 41 -5.85 4.54 -0.55
C PHE A 41 -6.36 5.82 -1.20
N SER A 42 -5.51 6.47 -1.99
CA SER A 42 -5.78 7.76 -2.65
C SER A 42 -6.38 8.80 -1.69
N GLY A 43 -5.82 8.89 -0.48
CA GLY A 43 -6.22 9.84 0.57
C GLY A 43 -7.41 9.41 1.45
N SER A 44 -8.09 8.31 1.14
CA SER A 44 -9.17 7.77 1.98
C SER A 44 -8.66 6.66 2.90
N GLU A 45 -8.99 6.71 4.20
CA GLU A 45 -8.59 5.65 5.14
C GLU A 45 -9.30 4.34 4.77
N VAL A 46 -8.53 3.26 4.68
CA VAL A 46 -9.03 1.93 4.31
C VAL A 46 -8.54 0.87 5.29
N GLY A 47 -9.27 -0.23 5.40
CA GLY A 47 -8.82 -1.41 6.12
C GLY A 47 -7.65 -2.08 5.41
N PHE A 48 -6.80 -2.76 6.18
CA PHE A 48 -5.71 -3.59 5.68
C PHE A 48 -5.67 -4.89 6.49
N ASN A 49 -5.03 -5.91 5.93
CA ASN A 49 -4.81 -7.18 6.60
C ASN A 49 -3.37 -7.23 7.12
N TRP A 50 -3.20 -7.26 8.43
CA TRP A 50 -1.94 -7.68 9.03
C TRP A 50 -1.95 -9.21 9.14
N LEU A 51 -1.14 -9.86 8.33
CA LEU A 51 -1.02 -11.30 8.24
C LEU A 51 0.14 -11.79 9.13
N GLU A 52 0.18 -13.10 9.35
CA GLU A 52 1.32 -13.76 9.99
C GLU A 52 2.64 -13.49 9.24
N ASP A 53 3.77 -13.63 9.92
CA ASP A 53 5.11 -13.37 9.39
C ASP A 53 5.36 -11.94 8.89
N SER A 54 4.85 -10.93 9.59
CA SER A 54 5.23 -9.54 9.29
C SER A 54 4.76 -9.06 7.90
N LYS A 55 3.64 -9.59 7.42
CA LYS A 55 3.08 -9.32 6.09
C LYS A 55 1.89 -8.37 6.20
N LEU A 56 1.86 -7.36 5.34
CA LEU A 56 0.72 -6.48 5.14
C LEU A 56 0.07 -6.80 3.79
N GLY A 57 -1.21 -7.10 3.80
CA GLY A 57 -2.05 -7.30 2.62
C GLY A 57 -3.06 -6.18 2.45
N LEU A 58 -3.21 -5.70 1.21
CA LEU A 58 -4.21 -4.70 0.83
C LEU A 58 -4.77 -5.05 -0.56
N TYR A 59 -6.07 -4.91 -0.74
CA TYR A 59 -6.68 -5.03 -2.07
C TYR A 59 -6.69 -3.65 -2.75
N LEU A 60 -6.19 -3.61 -3.99
CA LEU A 60 -6.14 -2.43 -4.84
C LEU A 60 -7.10 -2.63 -6.02
N PRO A 61 -8.14 -1.80 -6.19
CA PRO A 61 -8.93 -1.84 -7.41
C PRO A 61 -8.09 -1.32 -8.60
N TRP A 62 -8.33 -1.89 -9.79
CA TRP A 62 -7.87 -1.26 -11.03
C TRP A 62 -8.71 0.00 -11.31
N ILE A 63 -8.06 1.16 -11.40
CA ILE A 63 -8.72 2.44 -11.68
C ILE A 63 -8.43 2.85 -13.12
N GLU A 64 -9.41 2.72 -14.02
CA GLU A 64 -9.26 3.05 -15.45
C GLU A 64 -8.89 4.53 -15.66
N GLU A 65 -9.55 5.44 -14.93
CA GLU A 65 -9.35 6.89 -15.06
C GLU A 65 -7.93 7.33 -14.65
N ALA A 66 -7.28 6.55 -13.79
CA ALA A 66 -5.90 6.75 -13.36
C ALA A 66 -4.91 5.84 -14.09
N SER A 67 -5.33 5.16 -15.17
CA SER A 67 -4.49 4.20 -15.92
C SER A 67 -3.87 3.11 -15.04
N GLY A 68 -4.64 2.64 -14.04
CA GLY A 68 -4.22 1.65 -13.07
C GLY A 68 -3.25 2.17 -12.01
N ILE A 69 -3.07 3.49 -11.87
CA ILE A 69 -2.21 4.08 -10.84
C ILE A 69 -2.99 4.28 -9.54
N SER A 70 -2.40 3.83 -8.44
CA SER A 70 -2.90 3.99 -7.08
C SER A 70 -1.83 4.58 -6.18
N ILE A 71 -2.23 5.45 -5.24
CA ILE A 71 -1.36 5.96 -4.19
C ILE A 71 -1.79 5.31 -2.88
N VAL A 72 -0.85 4.64 -2.21
CA VAL A 72 -1.09 3.98 -0.93
C VAL A 72 -0.17 4.56 0.13
N THR A 73 -0.73 4.98 1.25
CA THR A 73 0.03 5.53 2.38
C THR A 73 -0.12 4.62 3.59
N PHE A 74 0.99 4.18 4.16
CA PHE A 74 1.05 3.42 5.41
C PHE A 74 1.65 4.28 6.52
N VAL A 75 0.94 4.39 7.64
CA VAL A 75 1.35 5.21 8.79
C VAL A 75 1.74 4.33 9.96
N PHE A 76 2.98 4.43 10.45
CA PHE A 76 3.53 3.59 11.51
C PHE A 76 3.61 4.32 12.87
N SER A 77 3.72 5.66 12.89
CA SER A 77 3.73 6.50 14.11
C SER A 77 2.73 7.65 14.01
N MET A 78 2.38 8.25 15.16
CA MET A 78 1.59 9.49 15.25
C MET A 78 2.51 10.61 15.71
#